data_AF-A0A9W8R8W2-F1
#
_entry.id   AF-A0A9W8R8W2-F1
#
_cell.length_a   1.000
_cell.length_b   1.000
_cell.length_c   1.000
_cell.angle_alpha   90.00
_cell.angle_beta   90.00
_cell.angle_gamma   90.00
#
_symmetry.space_group_name_H-M   'P 1'
#
loop_
_entity.id
_entity.type
_entity.pdbx_description
1 polymer ?
#
loop_
_entity_poly.entity_id
_entity_poly.type
_entity_poly.pdbx_seq_one_letter_code
_entity_poly.pdbx_strand_id
1 'polypeptide(L)'
;MSPQSKFLNDVTAIPGISDVVLVADSANGFIGRLELTTGIFDTSTFRFHPEMDPVEGARLLIGVNGIQIRNEHLYWTNSFQACIYRIAITPTGFPDSDRVPCWVIQTGAYCQLIQKRQFPGRFQL
;
A
#
# COMPACT_ATOMS: atom_id res chain seq x y z
N MET A 1 19.19 5.93 -0.83
CA MET A 1 18.09 4.95 -0.67
C MET A 1 18.36 4.10 0.55
N SER A 2 17.34 3.78 1.35
CA SER A 2 17.51 3.06 2.62
C SER A 2 18.09 1.65 2.39
N PRO A 3 19.05 1.18 3.20
CA PRO A 3 19.53 -0.21 3.18
C PRO A 3 18.42 -1.26 3.40
N GLN A 4 17.28 -0.86 3.93
CA GLN A 4 16.15 -1.78 4.15
C GLN A 4 15.29 -1.99 2.91
N SER A 5 15.44 -1.18 1.84
CA SER A 5 14.62 -1.29 0.64
C SER A 5 14.97 -2.54 -0.16
N LYS A 6 13.96 -3.28 -0.64
CA LYS A 6 14.13 -4.52 -1.42
C LYS A 6 13.64 -4.41 -2.85
N PHE A 7 12.45 -3.85 -3.06
CA PHE A 7 11.90 -3.70 -4.40
C PHE A 7 11.00 -2.46 -4.51
N LEU A 8 11.63 -1.30 -4.75
CA LEU A 8 10.94 -0.04 -4.98
C LEU A 8 10.27 -0.07 -6.35
N ASN A 9 8.95 -0.14 -6.37
CA ASN A 9 8.18 -0.48 -7.56
C ASN A 9 7.45 0.73 -8.15
N ASP A 10 6.82 1.55 -7.29
CA ASP A 10 6.02 2.68 -7.74
C ASP A 10 6.19 3.92 -6.85
N VAL A 11 5.87 5.09 -7.41
CA VAL A 11 6.02 6.40 -6.77
C VAL A 11 4.84 7.31 -7.11
N THR A 12 4.35 8.07 -6.14
CA THR A 12 3.31 9.08 -6.36
C THR A 12 3.63 10.39 -5.63
N ALA A 13 3.33 11.51 -6.29
CA ALA A 13 3.48 12.84 -5.70
C ALA A 13 2.31 13.17 -4.78
N ILE A 14 2.56 13.95 -3.74
CA ILE A 14 1.50 14.45 -2.85
C ILE A 14 0.99 15.78 -3.43
N PRO A 15 -0.30 15.91 -3.75
CA PRO A 15 -0.83 17.15 -4.32
C PRO A 15 -0.53 18.38 -3.44
N GLY A 16 0.07 19.41 -4.03
CA GLY A 16 0.42 20.65 -3.32
C GLY A 16 1.76 20.60 -2.56
N ILE A 17 2.50 19.49 -2.61
CA ILE A 17 3.81 19.33 -1.96
C ILE A 17 4.83 18.89 -3.01
N SER A 18 5.87 19.69 -3.22
CA SER A 18 6.83 19.49 -4.31
C SER A 18 8.13 18.79 -3.89
N ASP A 19 8.42 18.76 -2.60
CA ASP A 19 9.66 18.23 -2.03
C ASP A 19 9.49 16.82 -1.44
N VAL A 20 8.29 16.23 -1.53
CA VAL A 20 8.02 14.90 -1.00
C VAL A 20 7.26 14.01 -1.96
N VAL A 21 7.67 12.74 -2.02
CA VAL A 21 6.94 11.68 -2.73
C VAL A 21 6.71 10.48 -1.82
N LEU A 22 5.68 9.70 -2.14
CA LEU A 22 5.46 8.39 -1.54
C LEU A 22 6.01 7.31 -2.48
N VAL A 23 6.72 6.32 -1.94
CA VAL A 23 7.36 5.24 -2.71
C VAL A 23 6.96 3.89 -2.15
N ALA A 24 6.42 3.01 -2.98
CA ALA A 24 6.05 1.65 -2.61
C ALA A 24 7.26 0.71 -2.67
N ASP A 25 7.53 0.00 -1.58
CA ASP A 25 8.41 -1.17 -1.57
C ASP A 25 7.56 -2.44 -1.57
N SER A 26 7.44 -3.03 -2.74
CA SER A 26 6.59 -4.19 -2.97
C SER A 26 7.06 -5.45 -2.27
N ALA A 27 8.37 -5.63 -2.08
CA ALA A 27 8.91 -6.84 -1.46
C ALA A 27 8.89 -6.76 0.07
N ASN A 28 8.95 -5.57 0.65
CA ASN A 28 8.81 -5.38 2.09
C ASN A 28 7.37 -5.10 2.55
N GLY A 29 6.48 -4.70 1.64
CA GLY A 29 5.08 -4.45 1.94
C GLY A 29 4.83 -3.14 2.69
N PHE A 30 5.47 -2.05 2.28
CA PHE A 30 5.24 -0.72 2.85
C PHE A 30 5.22 0.36 1.75
N ILE A 31 4.68 1.53 2.10
CA ILE A 31 4.89 2.76 1.33
C ILE A 31 5.62 3.75 2.24
N GLY A 32 6.81 4.16 1.82
CA GLY A 32 7.61 5.12 2.57
C GLY A 32 7.45 6.53 2.05
N ARG A 33 7.77 7.51 2.90
CA ARG A 33 7.81 8.93 2.55
C ARG A 33 9.25 9.35 2.28
N LEU A 34 9.52 9.85 1.08
CA LEU A 34 10.84 10.31 0.65
C LEU A 34 10.88 11.83 0.55
N GLU A 35 11.63 12.45 1.45
CA GLU A 35 12.02 13.86 1.36
C GLU A 35 13.08 14.03 0.27
N LEU A 36 12.75 14.69 -0.83
CA LEU A 36 13.62 14.80 -2.02
C LEU A 36 14.86 15.66 -1.75
N THR A 37 14.73 16.71 -0.93
CA THR A 37 15.83 17.63 -0.62
C THR A 37 16.90 16.98 0.24
N THR A 38 16.51 16.14 1.19
CA THR A 38 17.42 15.52 2.17
C THR A 38 17.75 14.06 1.83
N GLY A 39 16.95 13.42 0.98
CA GLY A 39 17.03 11.99 0.70
C GLY A 39 16.58 11.10 1.85
N ILE A 40 16.00 11.67 2.93
CA ILE A 40 15.48 10.90 4.05
C ILE A 40 14.26 10.12 3.58
N PHE A 41 14.33 8.80 3.75
CA PHE A 41 13.26 7.89 3.40
C PHE A 41 12.70 7.23 4.66
N ASP A 42 11.56 7.72 5.12
CA ASP A 42 10.84 7.14 6.24
C ASP A 42 10.01 5.94 5.75
N THR A 43 10.47 4.73 6.07
CA THR A 43 9.80 3.48 5.68
C THR A 43 8.64 3.10 6.60
N SER A 44 8.38 3.88 7.66
CA SER A 44 7.33 3.59 8.64
C SER A 44 6.00 4.27 8.33
N THR A 45 5.96 5.19 7.36
CA THR A 45 4.80 6.05 7.11
C THR A 45 3.52 5.28 6.78
N PHE A 46 3.58 4.25 5.93
CA PHE A 46 2.44 3.39 5.64
C PHE A 46 2.84 1.92 5.74
N ARG A 47 2.30 1.23 6.74
CA ARG A 47 2.43 -0.22 6.90
C ARG A 47 1.12 -0.80 7.43
N PHE A 48 0.40 -1.51 6.56
CA PHE A 48 -0.88 -2.12 6.92
C PHE A 48 -0.87 -3.61 6.65
N HIS A 49 -0.97 -4.38 7.72
CA HIS A 49 -1.02 -5.82 7.68
C HIS A 49 -2.48 -6.31 7.70
N PRO A 50 -2.88 -7.23 6.80
CA PRO A 50 -2.06 -7.87 5.76
C PRO A 50 -2.21 -7.22 4.37
N GLU A 51 -2.89 -6.08 4.24
CA GLU A 51 -3.25 -5.46 2.96
C GLU A 51 -2.05 -5.07 2.08
N MET A 52 -0.89 -4.79 2.69
CA MET A 52 0.35 -4.43 1.98
C MET A 52 1.35 -5.56 1.89
N ASP A 53 1.13 -6.67 2.58
CA ASP A 53 2.12 -7.74 2.68
C ASP A 53 2.24 -8.56 1.39
N PRO A 54 3.46 -9.06 1.09
CA PRO A 54 3.64 -10.14 0.13
C PRO A 54 2.75 -11.34 0.42
N VAL A 55 2.14 -11.89 -0.62
CA VAL A 55 1.30 -13.09 -0.49
C VAL A 55 2.18 -14.33 -0.44
N GLU A 56 2.09 -15.09 0.64
CA GLU A 56 2.80 -16.37 0.79
C GLU A 56 2.42 -17.35 -0.31
N GLY A 57 3.42 -18.05 -0.87
CA GLY A 57 3.23 -19.02 -1.94
C GLY A 57 2.94 -18.42 -3.32
N ALA A 58 2.92 -17.08 -3.46
CA ALA A 58 2.83 -16.43 -4.77
C ALA A 58 4.09 -16.69 -5.61
N ARG A 59 3.94 -16.75 -6.94
CA ARG A 59 5.06 -16.91 -7.89
C ARG A 59 6.11 -15.81 -7.79
N LEU A 60 5.73 -14.66 -7.23
CA LEU A 60 6.59 -13.54 -6.92
C LEU A 60 6.12 -12.96 -5.58
N LEU A 61 7.00 -12.92 -4.60
CA LEU A 61 6.69 -12.45 -3.25
C LEU A 61 6.67 -10.91 -3.20
N ILE A 62 5.59 -10.35 -3.72
CA ILE A 62 5.30 -8.91 -3.65
C ILE A 62 3.90 -8.67 -3.08
N GLY A 63 3.78 -7.57 -2.33
CA GLY A 63 2.53 -7.11 -1.72
C GLY A 63 2.03 -5.84 -2.40
N VAL A 64 2.08 -4.72 -1.67
CA VAL A 64 1.76 -3.38 -2.20
C VAL A 64 2.43 -3.17 -3.56
N ASN A 65 1.70 -2.68 -4.55
CA ASN A 65 2.22 -2.44 -5.89
C ASN A 65 1.79 -1.04 -6.35
N GLY A 66 1.05 -0.91 -7.45
CA GLY A 66 0.70 0.40 -8.00
C GLY A 66 0.04 1.30 -6.95
N ILE A 67 0.50 2.56 -6.83
CA ILE A 67 0.01 3.56 -5.87
C ILE A 67 -0.45 4.84 -6.57
N GLN A 68 -1.53 5.45 -6.06
CA GLN A 68 -2.05 6.70 -6.62
C GLN A 68 -2.80 7.49 -5.56
N ILE A 69 -2.57 8.81 -5.49
CA ILE A 69 -3.42 9.70 -4.69
C ILE A 69 -4.57 10.24 -5.56
N ARG A 70 -5.80 10.20 -5.02
CA ARG A 70 -7.00 10.81 -5.62
C ARG A 70 -8.01 11.18 -4.54
N ASN A 71 -8.55 12.40 -4.61
CA ASN A 71 -9.60 12.90 -3.71
C ASN A 71 -9.26 12.62 -2.22
N GLU A 72 -8.08 13.05 -1.77
CA GLU A 72 -7.63 12.92 -0.37
C GLU A 72 -7.47 11.47 0.11
N HIS A 73 -7.39 10.51 -0.80
CA HIS A 73 -7.11 9.12 -0.49
C HIS A 73 -5.87 8.64 -1.23
N LEU A 74 -5.06 7.84 -0.54
CA LEU A 74 -4.04 7.01 -1.15
C LEU A 74 -4.67 5.67 -1.52
N TYR A 75 -4.59 5.30 -2.80
CA TYR A 75 -4.96 4.00 -3.32
C TYR A 75 -3.72 3.16 -3.54
N TRP A 76 -3.85 1.86 -3.32
CA TRP A 76 -2.85 0.90 -3.77
C TRP A 76 -3.48 -0.41 -4.23
N THR A 77 -2.72 -1.13 -5.04
CA THR A 77 -3.03 -2.51 -5.40
C THR A 77 -2.19 -3.49 -4.59
N ASN A 78 -2.72 -4.69 -4.37
CA ASN A 78 -1.91 -5.86 -4.05
C ASN A 78 -2.18 -6.91 -5.13
N SER A 79 -1.22 -7.10 -6.05
CA SER A 79 -1.43 -7.85 -7.28
C SER A 79 -1.73 -9.33 -7.04
N PHE A 80 -1.12 -9.94 -6.02
CA PHE A 80 -1.31 -11.35 -5.71
C PHE A 80 -2.48 -11.61 -4.76
N GLN A 81 -2.95 -10.59 -4.03
CA GLN A 81 -4.27 -10.66 -3.39
C GLN A 81 -5.39 -10.38 -4.41
N ALA A 82 -5.09 -9.71 -5.52
CA ALA A 82 -6.03 -9.25 -6.55
C ALA A 82 -7.05 -8.21 -6.02
N CYS A 83 -6.52 -7.20 -5.34
CA CYS A 83 -7.27 -6.24 -4.54
C CYS A 83 -6.85 -4.81 -4.83
N ILE A 84 -7.80 -3.89 -4.69
CA ILE A 84 -7.54 -2.45 -4.59
C ILE A 84 -8.01 -1.98 -3.23
N TYR A 85 -7.11 -1.29 -2.53
CA TYR A 85 -7.34 -0.69 -1.24
C TYR A 85 -7.24 0.82 -1.34
N ARG A 86 -7.80 1.51 -0.33
CA ARG A 86 -7.52 2.92 -0.09
C ARG A 86 -7.54 3.25 1.39
N ILE A 87 -6.86 4.33 1.74
CA ILE A 87 -6.96 4.99 3.04
C ILE A 87 -7.06 6.49 2.83
N ALA A 88 -7.78 7.18 3.72
CA ALA A 88 -7.72 8.64 3.76
C ALA A 88 -6.33 9.09 4.20
N ILE A 89 -5.89 10.22 3.66
CA ILE A 89 -4.60 10.83 4.01
C ILE A 89 -4.79 12.28 4.43
N THR A 90 -3.89 12.77 5.27
CA THR A 90 -3.79 14.20 5.59
C THR A 90 -3.38 14.99 4.35
N PRO A 91 -3.59 16.32 4.31
CA PRO A 91 -3.06 17.18 3.25
C PRO A 91 -1.53 17.09 3.11
N THR A 92 -0.83 16.71 4.18
CA THR A 92 0.62 16.49 4.20
C THR A 92 1.05 15.11 3.69
N GLY A 93 0.12 14.22 3.34
CA GLY A 93 0.41 12.90 2.78
C GLY A 93 0.76 11.85 3.83
N PHE A 94 0.29 11.99 5.07
CA PHE A 94 0.34 10.95 6.10
C PHE A 94 -0.99 10.17 6.14
N PRO A 95 -1.01 8.91 6.60
CA PRO A 95 -2.28 8.23 6.84
C PRO A 95 -3.11 8.99 7.89
N ASP A 96 -4.41 9.09 7.65
CA ASP A 96 -5.36 9.52 8.68
C ASP A 96 -5.41 8.45 9.78
N SER A 97 -4.93 8.79 10.99
CA SER A 97 -4.76 7.84 12.10
C SER A 97 -6.07 7.23 12.59
N ASP A 98 -7.20 7.89 12.34
CA ASP A 98 -8.52 7.41 12.74
C ASP A 98 -9.16 6.48 11.70
N ARG A 99 -8.44 6.18 10.62
CA ARG A 99 -8.92 5.37 9.51
C ARG A 99 -8.07 4.13 9.33
N VAL A 100 -8.74 3.05 8.95
CA VAL A 100 -8.09 1.81 8.50
C VAL A 100 -8.28 1.67 6.99
N PRO A 101 -7.39 0.94 6.29
CA PRO A 101 -7.59 0.60 4.90
C PRO A 101 -8.98 0.04 4.63
N CYS A 102 -9.67 0.61 3.66
CA CYS A 102 -10.94 0.07 3.17
C CYS A 102 -10.74 -0.55 1.78
N TRP A 103 -11.45 -1.64 1.57
CA TRP A 103 -11.52 -2.31 0.29
C TRP A 103 -12.32 -1.47 -0.70
N VAL A 104 -11.82 -1.37 -1.94
CA VAL A 104 -12.50 -0.65 -3.01
C VAL A 104 -13.16 -1.65 -3.96
N ILE A 105 -12.37 -2.52 -4.61
CA ILE A 105 -12.84 -3.50 -5.60
C ILE A 105 -11.98 -4.77 -5.52
N GLN A 106 -12.60 -5.92 -5.78
CA GLN A 106 -11.93 -7.20 -6.01
C GLN A 106 -11.84 -7.48 -7.52
N THR A 107 -10.65 -7.74 -8.04
CA THR A 107 -10.45 -8.05 -9.45
C THR A 107 -10.27 -9.57 -9.63
N GLY A 108 -11.38 -10.32 -9.66
CA GLY A 108 -11.41 -11.73 -10.09
C GLY A 108 -11.78 -12.78 -9.02
N ALA A 109 -12.15 -13.98 -9.50
CA ALA A 109 -12.69 -15.08 -8.69
C ALA A 109 -11.66 -15.76 -7.77
N TYR A 110 -10.36 -15.70 -8.10
CA TYR A 110 -9.29 -16.33 -7.33
C TYR A 110 -9.11 -15.74 -5.92
N CYS A 111 -9.54 -14.48 -5.73
CA CYS A 111 -9.39 -13.74 -4.48
C CYS A 111 -10.33 -14.24 -3.36
N GLN A 112 -11.52 -14.80 -3.68
CA GLN A 112 -12.43 -15.32 -2.63
C GLN A 112 -11.83 -16.46 -1.82
N LEU A 113 -10.97 -17.29 -2.43
CA LEU A 113 -10.31 -18.43 -1.78
C LEU A 113 -9.15 -18.01 -0.87
N ILE A 114 -8.40 -16.98 -1.26
CA ILE A 114 -7.32 -16.39 -0.44
C ILE A 114 -7.94 -15.65 0.75
N GLN A 115 -8.99 -14.86 0.51
CA GLN A 115 -9.70 -14.13 1.57
C GLN A 115 -10.35 -15.06 2.61
N LYS A 116 -10.98 -16.17 2.23
CA LYS A 116 -11.53 -17.15 3.19
C LYS A 116 -10.44 -17.78 4.07
N ARG A 117 -9.21 -17.87 3.57
CA ARG A 117 -8.05 -18.38 4.33
C ARG A 117 -7.40 -17.32 5.22
N GLN A 118 -7.30 -16.07 4.77
CA GLN A 118 -6.66 -14.98 5.52
C GLN A 118 -7.61 -14.23 6.48
N PHE A 119 -8.91 -14.20 6.22
CA PHE A 119 -9.90 -13.44 7.00
C PHE A 119 -11.20 -14.23 7.25
N PRO A 120 -11.15 -15.31 8.04
CA PRO A 120 -12.28 -16.25 8.19
C PRO A 120 -13.56 -15.68 8.87
N GLY A 121 -13.58 -14.41 9.30
CA GLY A 121 -14.71 -13.81 10.03
C GLY A 121 -15.41 -12.61 9.38
N ARG A 122 -14.97 -12.16 8.19
CA ARG A 122 -15.53 -10.94 7.53
C ARG A 122 -16.61 -11.22 6.47
N PHE A 123 -17.04 -12.48 6.34
CA PHE A 123 -18.05 -12.90 5.36
C PHE A 123 -19.23 -13.57 6.05
N GLN A 124 -20.11 -12.76 6.65
CA GLN A 124 -21.51 -13.16 6.83
C GLN A 124 -22.32 -12.35 5.82
N LEU A 125 -23.03 -13.07 4.95
CA LEU A 125 -23.99 -12.53 3.99
C LEU A 125 -25.19 -11.93 4.73
#